data_AF-A0A6J2T599-F1
#
_entry.id   AF-A0A6J2T599-F1
#
_cell.length_a   1.000
_cell.length_b   1.000
_cell.length_c   1.000
_cell.angle_alpha   90.00
_cell.angle_beta   90.00
_cell.angle_gamma   90.00
#
_symmetry.space_group_name_H-M   'P 1'
#
loop_
_entity.id
_entity.type
_entity.pdbx_description
1 polymer ?
#
loop_
_entity_poly.entity_id
_entity_poly.type
_entity_poly.pdbx_seq_one_letter_code
_entity_poly.pdbx_strand_id
1 'polypeptide(L)'
;MILRPLNRVLPRRVSDLACFLLVAIFVPVTYIFQTTIVLPELHDVGGFWYSAIWVAGLFLVFNLTSNMLACMLVDTTIKIVILKPPMEPDLRCRWRMCEECQALVPPRSQHCDVCKICVLKRDHHCLFTCCCIGHYNYRYFFYFLVYMAIGSLYVSINTSIYLWYLHADVYWRLYTLLKLIFPALLLVIDSSWANFYLFVYELNLLAFSMSTLLLLFHWPVIAHGATAKQRRGKDFDLGLRGNLEMVLGKRMFLTWLSPFVRSELPHDGINWMPNAKEN
;
A
#
# COMPACT_ATOMS: atom_id res chain seq x y z
N MET A 1 3.08 -6.31 18.61
CA MET A 1 2.56 -6.62 17.27
C MET A 1 2.11 -8.06 17.28
N ILE A 2 0.87 -8.35 16.90
CA ILE A 2 0.39 -9.72 16.76
C ILE A 2 0.61 -10.12 15.31
N LEU A 3 1.33 -11.22 15.08
CA LEU A 3 1.62 -11.72 13.74
C LEU A 3 0.55 -12.72 13.30
N ARG A 4 0.27 -12.73 12.00
CA ARG A 4 -0.58 -13.73 11.37
C ARG A 4 0.12 -15.09 11.38
N PRO A 5 -0.63 -16.20 11.48
CA PRO A 5 -0.06 -17.51 11.23
C PRO A 5 0.35 -17.62 9.75
N LEU A 6 1.42 -18.36 9.47
CA LEU A 6 2.01 -18.50 8.12
C LEU A 6 0.99 -18.91 7.05
N ASN A 7 0.05 -19.80 7.38
CA ASN A 7 -1.02 -20.24 6.48
C ASN A 7 -2.04 -19.14 6.11
N ARG A 8 -1.94 -17.94 6.70
CA ARG A 8 -2.76 -16.76 6.39
C ARG A 8 -2.00 -15.62 5.72
N VAL A 9 -0.71 -15.80 5.45
CA VAL A 9 0.13 -14.83 4.75
C VAL A 9 0.12 -15.07 3.23
N LEU A 10 -0.13 -16.31 2.81
CA LEU A 10 -0.10 -16.69 1.39
C LEU A 10 -1.29 -16.14 0.59
N PRO A 11 -1.09 -15.85 -0.72
CA PRO A 11 -2.17 -15.45 -1.64
C PRO A 11 -3.33 -16.45 -1.67
N ARG A 12 -4.56 -15.94 -1.72
CA ARG A 12 -5.78 -16.76 -1.70
C ARG A 12 -6.39 -16.98 -3.08
N ARG A 13 -6.12 -16.07 -4.02
CA ARG A 13 -6.60 -16.12 -5.40
C ARG A 13 -5.44 -16.00 -6.37
N VAL A 14 -5.64 -16.48 -7.60
CA VAL A 14 -4.66 -16.30 -8.69
C VAL A 14 -4.38 -14.82 -8.95
N SER A 15 -5.40 -13.96 -8.87
CA SER A 15 -5.25 -12.51 -8.97
C SER A 15 -4.33 -11.94 -7.89
N ASP A 16 -4.45 -12.43 -6.65
CA ASP A 16 -3.61 -11.99 -5.53
C ASP A 16 -2.16 -12.38 -5.79
N LEU A 17 -1.94 -13.63 -6.22
CA LEU A 17 -0.62 -14.14 -6.56
C LEU A 17 0.02 -13.34 -7.70
N ALA A 18 -0.73 -13.07 -8.77
CA ALA A 18 -0.25 -12.31 -9.92
C ALA A 18 0.18 -10.88 -9.53
N CYS A 19 -0.66 -10.16 -8.77
CA CYS A 19 -0.33 -8.81 -8.31
C CYS A 19 0.84 -8.79 -7.33
N PHE A 20 0.94 -9.79 -6.45
CA PHE A 20 2.06 -9.93 -5.53
C PHE A 20 3.37 -10.21 -6.27
N LEU A 21 3.38 -11.16 -7.20
CA LEU A 21 4.56 -11.49 -8.00
C LEU A 21 4.99 -10.31 -8.86
N LEU A 22 4.03 -9.55 -9.41
CA LEU A 22 4.34 -8.31 -10.13
C LEU A 22 5.19 -7.37 -9.27
N VAL A 23 4.77 -7.07 -8.04
CA VAL A 23 5.55 -6.19 -7.14
C VAL A 23 6.85 -6.85 -6.69
N ALA A 24 6.79 -8.12 -6.25
CA ALA A 24 7.92 -8.84 -5.68
C ALA A 24 9.07 -9.07 -6.67
N ILE A 25 8.77 -9.19 -7.96
CA ILE A 25 9.77 -9.36 -9.03
C ILE A 25 10.17 -8.01 -9.60
N PHE A 26 9.20 -7.14 -9.91
CA PHE A 26 9.48 -5.92 -10.67
C PHE A 26 10.21 -4.86 -9.85
N VAL A 27 9.99 -4.78 -8.53
CA VAL A 27 10.71 -3.84 -7.65
C VAL A 27 12.22 -4.14 -7.63
N PRO A 28 12.69 -5.37 -7.37
CA PRO A 28 14.10 -5.72 -7.48
C PRO A 28 14.69 -5.47 -8.87
N VAL A 29 13.98 -5.86 -9.94
CA VAL A 29 14.44 -5.64 -11.32
C VAL A 29 14.62 -4.16 -11.61
N THR A 30 13.67 -3.33 -11.21
CA THR A 30 13.74 -1.87 -11.38
C THR A 30 14.91 -1.29 -10.58
N TYR A 31 15.13 -1.73 -9.34
CA TYR A 31 16.24 -1.26 -8.53
C TYR A 31 17.60 -1.63 -9.13
N ILE A 32 17.76 -2.86 -9.62
CA ILE A 32 18.96 -3.31 -10.32
C ILE A 32 19.17 -2.48 -11.59
N PHE A 33 18.13 -2.29 -12.39
CA PHE A 33 18.18 -1.46 -13.60
C PHE A 33 18.63 -0.02 -13.29
N GLN A 34 18.08 0.60 -12.24
CA GLN A 34 18.50 1.95 -11.84
C GLN A 34 19.97 1.99 -11.40
N THR A 35 20.39 1.06 -10.58
CA THR A 35 21.73 1.11 -9.95
C THR A 35 22.86 0.65 -10.88
N THR A 36 22.56 -0.18 -11.88
CA THR A 36 23.58 -0.76 -12.78
C THR A 36 23.61 -0.13 -14.16
N ILE A 37 22.50 0.44 -14.64
CA ILE A 37 22.40 1.03 -15.98
C ILE A 37 22.19 2.53 -15.92
N VAL A 38 21.11 2.98 -15.26
CA VAL A 38 20.71 4.40 -15.33
C VAL A 38 21.66 5.32 -14.56
N LEU A 39 21.94 5.01 -13.29
CA LEU A 39 22.74 5.89 -12.43
C LEU A 39 24.21 6.01 -12.84
N PRO A 40 24.92 4.93 -13.20
CA PRO A 40 26.32 5.03 -13.64
C PRO A 40 26.50 5.85 -14.92
N GLU A 41 25.47 5.91 -15.77
CA GLU A 41 25.52 6.64 -17.03
C GLU A 41 25.18 8.13 -16.85
N LEU A 42 24.34 8.46 -15.86
CA LEU A 42 23.95 9.84 -15.56
C LEU A 42 24.90 10.56 -14.59
N HIS A 43 25.64 9.82 -13.77
CA HIS A 43 26.45 10.36 -12.70
C HIS A 43 27.78 9.62 -12.55
N ASP A 44 28.83 10.37 -12.27
CA ASP A 44 30.14 9.80 -11.97
C ASP A 44 30.06 8.82 -10.79
N VAL A 45 30.41 7.56 -11.04
CA VAL A 45 30.37 6.49 -10.05
C VAL A 45 31.29 6.84 -8.87
N GLY A 46 30.72 6.79 -7.66
CA GLY A 46 31.43 7.19 -6.43
C GLY A 46 31.40 8.70 -6.16
N GLY A 47 30.87 9.51 -7.06
CA GLY A 47 30.61 10.93 -6.83
C GLY A 47 29.53 11.16 -5.77
N PHE A 48 29.45 12.41 -5.29
CA PHE A 48 28.46 12.80 -4.28
C PHE A 48 27.03 12.55 -4.75
N TRP A 49 26.69 13.01 -5.97
CA TRP A 49 25.33 12.87 -6.52
C TRP A 49 24.95 11.41 -6.77
N TYR A 50 25.86 10.61 -7.33
CA TYR A 50 25.68 9.17 -7.47
C TYR A 50 25.34 8.53 -6.12
N SER A 51 26.14 8.82 -5.09
CA SER A 51 25.97 8.24 -3.75
C SER A 51 24.66 8.69 -3.10
N ALA A 52 24.32 9.98 -3.18
CA ALA A 52 23.10 10.53 -2.60
C ALA A 52 21.83 9.92 -3.24
N ILE A 53 21.81 9.84 -4.57
CA ILE A 53 20.68 9.28 -5.32
C ILE A 53 20.57 7.78 -5.04
N TRP A 54 21.69 7.05 -5.00
CA TRP A 54 21.72 5.63 -4.67
C TRP A 54 21.18 5.35 -3.26
N VAL A 55 21.61 6.12 -2.25
CA VAL A 55 21.13 5.99 -0.86
C VAL A 55 19.63 6.29 -0.77
N ALA A 56 19.14 7.31 -1.50
CA ALA A 56 17.71 7.59 -1.59
C ALA A 56 16.94 6.40 -2.19
N GLY A 57 17.44 5.80 -3.26
CA GLY A 57 16.87 4.60 -3.87
C GLY A 57 16.81 3.42 -2.90
N LEU A 58 17.89 3.17 -2.15
CA LEU A 58 17.93 2.14 -1.12
C LEU A 58 16.89 2.38 -0.01
N PHE A 59 16.78 3.62 0.47
CA PHE A 59 15.78 4.00 1.48
C PHE A 59 14.34 3.77 1.00
N LEU A 60 14.06 4.11 -0.26
CA LEU A 60 12.74 3.92 -0.89
C LEU A 60 12.40 2.44 -1.03
N VAL A 61 13.31 1.61 -1.56
CA VAL A 61 13.09 0.16 -1.72
C VAL A 61 12.94 -0.52 -0.37
N PHE A 62 13.77 -0.16 0.62
CA PHE A 62 13.65 -0.67 1.98
C PHE A 62 12.27 -0.38 2.55
N ASN A 63 11.82 0.87 2.50
CA ASN A 63 10.53 1.24 3.08
C ASN A 63 9.34 0.68 2.30
N LEU A 64 9.42 0.59 0.97
CA LEU A 64 8.40 -0.04 0.14
C LEU A 64 8.20 -1.51 0.52
N THR A 65 9.28 -2.29 0.52
CA THR A 65 9.26 -3.73 0.76
C THR A 65 8.95 -4.07 2.22
N SER A 66 9.53 -3.36 3.17
CA SER A 66 9.31 -3.61 4.60
C SER A 66 7.90 -3.21 5.05
N ASN A 67 7.31 -2.13 4.53
CA ASN A 67 5.91 -1.80 4.81
C ASN A 67 4.94 -2.79 4.13
N MET A 68 5.22 -3.23 2.90
CA MET A 68 4.44 -4.30 2.26
C MET A 68 4.45 -5.57 3.13
N LEU A 69 5.63 -6.00 3.57
CA LEU A 69 5.79 -7.18 4.41
C LEU A 69 5.11 -7.00 5.78
N ALA A 70 5.29 -5.86 6.45
CA ALA A 70 4.62 -5.57 7.71
C ALA A 70 3.08 -5.61 7.54
N CYS A 71 2.55 -5.08 6.44
CA CYS A 71 1.13 -5.12 6.11
C CYS A 71 0.60 -6.56 6.02
N MET A 72 1.37 -7.45 5.37
CA MET A 72 1.07 -8.86 5.20
C MET A 72 1.13 -9.64 6.52
N LEU A 73 2.11 -9.32 7.37
CA LEU A 73 2.38 -10.07 8.59
C LEU A 73 1.52 -9.65 9.78
N VAL A 74 1.10 -8.39 9.86
CA VAL A 74 0.32 -7.88 11.00
C VAL A 74 -1.12 -8.41 10.96
N ASP A 75 -1.52 -9.10 12.02
CA ASP A 75 -2.86 -9.65 12.17
C ASP A 75 -3.85 -8.56 12.60
N THR A 76 -4.96 -8.44 11.87
CA THR A 76 -6.06 -7.53 12.18
C THR A 76 -7.40 -8.28 12.27
N THR A 77 -7.36 -9.61 12.34
CA THR A 77 -8.54 -10.46 12.39
C THR A 77 -9.18 -10.48 13.77
N ILE A 78 -10.49 -10.73 13.80
CA ILE A 78 -11.21 -10.93 15.05
C ILE A 78 -10.87 -12.32 15.61
N LYS A 79 -10.38 -12.34 16.84
CA LYS A 79 -10.25 -13.58 17.62
C LYS A 79 -11.52 -13.77 18.44
N ILE A 80 -12.44 -14.61 17.93
CA ILE A 80 -13.80 -14.83 18.46
C ILE A 80 -13.79 -15.14 19.97
N VAL A 81 -12.77 -15.84 20.46
CA VAL A 81 -12.62 -16.25 21.87
C VAL A 81 -12.39 -15.07 22.83
N ILE A 82 -12.04 -13.88 22.34
CA ILE A 82 -11.58 -12.74 23.17
C ILE A 82 -12.65 -11.64 23.30
N LEU A 83 -13.76 -11.71 22.56
CA LEU A 83 -14.72 -10.63 22.52
C LEU A 83 -15.66 -10.63 23.74
N LYS A 84 -15.55 -9.60 24.57
CA LYS A 84 -16.56 -9.23 25.57
C LYS A 84 -17.33 -8.02 25.05
N PRO A 85 -18.59 -8.16 24.62
CA PRO A 85 -19.37 -7.01 24.19
C PRO A 85 -19.59 -6.05 25.36
N PRO A 86 -19.72 -4.73 25.11
CA PRO A 86 -19.99 -3.76 26.15
C PRO A 86 -21.33 -4.06 26.84
N MET A 87 -21.41 -3.79 28.15
CA MET A 87 -22.64 -3.97 28.94
C MET A 87 -23.68 -2.89 28.63
N GLU A 88 -23.23 -1.70 28.23
CA GLU A 88 -24.09 -0.57 27.86
C GLU A 88 -24.93 -0.91 26.61
N PRO A 89 -26.27 -0.87 26.72
CA PRO A 89 -27.17 -1.26 25.62
C PRO A 89 -26.92 -0.49 24.31
N ASP A 90 -26.64 0.81 24.39
CA ASP A 90 -26.42 1.69 23.23
C ASP A 90 -25.12 1.42 22.48
N LEU A 91 -24.11 0.86 23.17
CA LEU A 91 -22.89 0.39 22.52
C LEU A 91 -23.06 -1.03 22.00
N ARG A 92 -23.76 -1.88 22.76
CA ARG A 92 -24.01 -3.28 22.39
C ARG A 92 -24.88 -3.41 21.15
N CYS A 93 -25.86 -2.53 20.95
CA CYS A 93 -26.74 -2.55 19.77
C CYS A 93 -26.00 -2.28 18.45
N ARG A 94 -24.77 -1.74 18.50
CA ARG A 94 -23.91 -1.49 17.33
C ARG A 94 -23.09 -2.70 16.91
N TRP A 95 -23.00 -3.70 17.77
CA TRP A 95 -22.40 -4.99 17.44
C TRP A 95 -23.37 -5.77 16.57
N ARG A 96 -22.84 -6.54 15.62
CA ARG A 96 -23.65 -7.29 14.66
C ARG A 96 -23.28 -8.74 14.69
N MET A 97 -24.23 -9.64 14.44
CA MET A 97 -23.91 -11.04 14.19
C MET A 97 -23.33 -11.17 12.78
N CYS A 98 -22.22 -11.90 12.65
CA CYS A 98 -21.75 -12.39 11.36
C CYS A 98 -22.20 -13.84 11.21
N GLU A 99 -22.98 -14.12 10.16
CA GLU A 99 -23.56 -15.44 9.92
C GLU A 99 -22.48 -16.44 9.45
N GLU A 100 -21.48 -15.99 8.72
CA GLU A 100 -20.42 -16.83 8.18
C GLU A 100 -19.43 -17.27 9.26
N CYS A 101 -19.15 -16.39 10.22
CA CYS A 101 -18.30 -16.69 11.36
C CYS A 101 -19.08 -17.17 12.59
N GLN A 102 -20.42 -17.12 12.56
CA GLN A 102 -21.31 -17.42 13.70
C GLN A 102 -20.84 -16.72 14.99
N ALA A 103 -20.49 -15.43 14.86
CA ALA A 103 -19.90 -14.67 15.95
C ALA A 103 -20.41 -13.24 15.99
N LEU A 104 -20.59 -12.72 17.20
CA LEU A 104 -20.90 -11.31 17.42
C LEU A 104 -19.64 -10.47 17.15
N VAL A 105 -19.69 -9.58 16.16
CA VAL A 105 -18.56 -8.77 15.73
C VAL A 105 -18.70 -7.30 16.16
N PRO A 106 -17.58 -6.64 16.52
CA PRO A 106 -17.60 -5.24 16.93
C PRO A 106 -18.01 -4.30 15.79
N PRO A 107 -18.43 -3.07 16.11
CA PRO A 107 -18.74 -2.06 15.10
C PRO A 107 -17.55 -1.85 14.16
N ARG A 108 -17.86 -1.43 12.92
CA ARG A 108 -16.90 -1.23 11.81
C ARG A 108 -16.16 -2.49 11.33
N SER A 109 -16.35 -3.62 11.98
CA SER A 109 -15.83 -4.90 11.52
C SER A 109 -16.73 -5.53 10.46
N GLN A 110 -16.13 -6.30 9.55
CA GLN A 110 -16.85 -6.98 8.46
C GLN A 110 -16.18 -8.30 8.10
N HIS A 111 -16.98 -9.27 7.65
CA HIS A 111 -16.49 -10.51 7.05
C HIS A 111 -15.81 -10.23 5.71
N CYS A 112 -14.75 -10.98 5.40
CA CYS A 112 -14.16 -11.00 4.08
C CYS A 112 -14.36 -12.36 3.44
N ASP A 113 -15.06 -12.41 2.31
CA ASP A 113 -15.33 -13.67 1.59
C ASP A 113 -14.08 -14.32 0.99
N VAL A 114 -12.99 -13.55 0.83
CA VAL A 114 -11.71 -14.07 0.33
C VAL A 114 -10.92 -14.70 1.46
N CYS A 115 -10.79 -14.00 2.60
CA CYS A 115 -10.04 -14.50 3.75
C CYS A 115 -10.86 -15.46 4.62
N LYS A 116 -12.18 -15.54 4.44
CA LYS A 116 -13.14 -16.31 5.24
C LYS A 116 -13.03 -16.03 6.75
N ILE A 117 -12.88 -14.75 7.09
CA ILE A 117 -12.73 -14.29 8.48
C ILE A 117 -13.18 -12.84 8.62
N CYS A 118 -13.69 -12.48 9.80
CA CYS A 118 -13.98 -11.09 10.14
C CYS A 118 -12.73 -10.31 10.51
N VAL A 119 -12.68 -9.07 10.04
CA VAL A 119 -11.53 -8.16 10.21
C VAL A 119 -11.98 -6.91 10.96
N LEU A 120 -11.19 -6.50 11.95
CA LEU A 120 -11.42 -5.29 12.75
C LEU A 120 -11.25 -4.05 11.88
N LYS A 121 -12.21 -3.11 11.96
CA LYS A 121 -12.24 -1.88 11.14
C LYS A 121 -11.92 -2.18 9.67
N ARG A 122 -12.55 -3.23 9.10
CA ARG A 122 -12.21 -3.74 7.77
C ARG A 122 -12.40 -2.63 6.73
N ASP A 123 -11.35 -2.43 5.93
CA ASP A 123 -11.39 -1.55 4.79
C ASP A 123 -11.66 -2.35 3.51
N HIS A 124 -10.68 -3.16 3.07
CA HIS A 124 -10.81 -4.00 1.88
C HIS A 124 -9.84 -5.21 1.93
N HIS A 125 -10.00 -6.15 0.99
CA HIS A 125 -8.99 -7.17 0.70
C HIS A 125 -8.08 -6.64 -0.41
N CYS A 126 -6.80 -6.46 -0.11
CA CYS A 126 -5.84 -5.88 -1.04
C CYS A 126 -5.17 -6.99 -1.86
N LEU A 127 -5.26 -6.89 -3.20
CA LEU A 127 -4.64 -7.87 -4.11
C LEU A 127 -3.11 -7.84 -4.03
N PHE A 128 -2.52 -6.65 -3.92
CA PHE A 128 -1.06 -6.47 -3.90
C PHE A 128 -0.39 -6.98 -2.63
N THR A 129 -1.05 -6.85 -1.47
CA THR A 129 -0.55 -7.40 -0.19
C THR A 129 -1.16 -8.75 0.14
N CYS A 130 -1.99 -9.33 -0.73
CA CYS A 130 -2.64 -10.63 -0.54
C CYS A 130 -3.45 -10.77 0.77
N CYS A 131 -3.92 -9.66 1.33
CA CYS A 131 -4.36 -9.65 2.71
C CYS A 131 -5.43 -8.57 2.94
N CYS A 132 -6.30 -8.78 3.94
CA CYS A 132 -7.21 -7.73 4.37
C CYS A 132 -6.47 -6.58 5.06
N ILE A 133 -6.87 -5.36 4.71
CA ILE A 133 -6.51 -4.10 5.35
C ILE A 133 -7.57 -3.78 6.40
N GLY A 134 -7.12 -3.51 7.62
CA GLY A 134 -7.97 -3.21 8.76
C GLY A 134 -7.24 -2.41 9.82
N HIS A 135 -7.77 -2.44 11.04
CA HIS A 135 -7.34 -1.58 12.15
C HIS A 135 -5.83 -1.57 12.39
N TYR A 136 -5.20 -2.74 12.52
CA TYR A 136 -3.82 -2.84 12.98
C TYR A 136 -2.76 -2.72 11.88
N ASN A 137 -3.13 -2.93 10.60
CA ASN A 137 -2.19 -2.92 9.48
C ASN A 137 -2.39 -1.77 8.48
N TYR A 138 -3.38 -0.90 8.68
CA TYR A 138 -3.65 0.23 7.79
C TYR A 138 -2.44 1.14 7.58
N ARG A 139 -1.67 1.42 8.65
CA ARG A 139 -0.43 2.21 8.58
C ARG A 139 0.53 1.69 7.53
N TYR A 140 0.78 0.39 7.54
CA TYR A 140 1.76 -0.24 6.65
C TYR A 140 1.27 -0.24 5.22
N PHE A 141 -0.03 -0.45 5.00
CA PHE A 141 -0.64 -0.26 3.69
C PHE A 141 -0.51 1.18 3.18
N PHE A 142 -0.78 2.17 4.03
CA PHE A 142 -0.64 3.58 3.68
C PHE A 142 0.79 3.92 3.25
N TYR A 143 1.79 3.54 4.05
CA TYR A 143 3.18 3.80 3.68
C TYR A 143 3.64 2.97 2.48
N PHE A 144 3.17 1.72 2.32
CA PHE A 144 3.41 0.96 1.10
C PHE A 144 2.97 1.74 -0.15
N LEU A 145 1.77 2.34 -0.14
CA LEU A 145 1.30 3.17 -1.25
C LEU A 145 2.12 4.46 -1.43
N VAL A 146 2.47 5.16 -0.33
CA VAL A 146 3.30 6.38 -0.39
C VAL A 146 4.67 6.09 -0.99
N TYR A 147 5.34 5.03 -0.53
CA TYR A 147 6.64 4.64 -1.05
C TYR A 147 6.55 4.06 -2.46
N MET A 148 5.44 3.44 -2.84
CA MET A 148 5.20 3.03 -4.22
C MET A 148 5.13 4.25 -5.14
N ALA A 149 4.38 5.28 -4.73
CA ALA A 149 4.25 6.51 -5.51
C ALA A 149 5.59 7.26 -5.62
N ILE A 150 6.26 7.53 -4.49
CA ILE A 150 7.53 8.26 -4.48
C ILE A 150 8.62 7.46 -5.20
N GLY A 151 8.72 6.16 -4.94
CA GLY A 151 9.69 5.27 -5.59
C GLY A 151 9.50 5.20 -7.09
N SER A 152 8.27 5.00 -7.55
CA SER A 152 7.97 4.95 -8.99
C SER A 152 8.20 6.30 -9.68
N LEU A 153 7.91 7.42 -9.01
CA LEU A 153 8.21 8.76 -9.51
C LEU A 153 9.72 8.99 -9.62
N TYR A 154 10.48 8.63 -8.58
CA TYR A 154 11.93 8.70 -8.56
C TYR A 154 12.55 7.91 -9.73
N VAL A 155 12.11 6.68 -9.96
CA VAL A 155 12.56 5.85 -11.09
C VAL A 155 12.18 6.49 -12.41
N SER A 156 10.94 6.97 -12.54
CA SER A 156 10.43 7.57 -13.77
C SER A 156 11.22 8.82 -14.15
N ILE A 157 11.58 9.67 -13.18
CA ILE A 157 12.39 10.88 -13.43
C ILE A 157 13.78 10.49 -13.94
N ASN A 158 14.51 9.64 -13.22
CA ASN A 158 15.86 9.24 -13.62
C ASN A 158 15.87 8.53 -14.98
N THR A 159 14.91 7.63 -15.21
CA THR A 159 14.80 6.91 -16.49
C THR A 159 14.40 7.84 -17.64
N SER A 160 13.53 8.82 -17.40
CA SER A 160 13.16 9.81 -18.41
C SER A 160 14.36 10.67 -18.81
N ILE A 161 15.18 11.10 -17.85
CA ILE A 161 16.43 11.83 -18.11
C ILE A 161 17.38 10.95 -18.94
N TYR A 162 17.60 9.70 -18.54
CA TYR A 162 18.44 8.75 -19.28
C TYR A 162 17.97 8.53 -20.72
N LEU A 163 16.67 8.26 -20.90
CA LEU A 163 16.08 8.07 -22.23
C LEU A 163 16.18 9.35 -23.06
N TRP A 164 16.01 10.52 -22.47
CA TRP A 164 16.16 11.78 -23.19
C TRP A 164 17.59 12.01 -23.71
N TYR A 165 18.61 11.71 -22.91
CA TYR A 165 20.00 11.93 -23.31
C TYR A 165 20.52 10.91 -24.33
N LEU A 166 20.14 9.64 -24.20
CA LEU A 166 20.76 8.55 -24.98
C LEU A 166 19.83 7.94 -26.03
N HIS A 167 18.52 8.16 -25.89
CA HIS A 167 17.48 7.53 -26.70
C HIS A 167 16.36 8.54 -27.04
N ALA A 168 16.71 9.80 -27.31
CA ALA A 168 15.77 10.90 -27.55
C ALA A 168 14.77 10.60 -28.68
N ASP A 169 15.21 9.83 -29.67
CA ASP A 169 14.45 9.35 -30.81
C ASP A 169 13.20 8.54 -30.39
N VAL A 170 13.20 7.94 -29.20
CA VAL A 170 12.05 7.25 -28.62
C VAL A 170 10.85 8.18 -28.47
N TYR A 171 11.04 9.44 -28.05
CA TYR A 171 9.92 10.37 -27.79
C TYR A 171 9.22 10.86 -29.06
N TRP A 172 9.89 10.79 -30.21
CA TRP A 172 9.39 11.37 -31.46
C TRP A 172 8.77 10.34 -32.42
N ARG A 173 8.89 9.04 -32.12
CA ARG A 173 8.36 7.97 -32.98
C ARG A 173 6.90 7.68 -32.66
N LEU A 174 6.04 7.72 -33.68
CA LEU A 174 4.64 7.28 -33.58
C LEU A 174 4.53 5.82 -33.08
N TYR A 175 5.49 4.96 -33.46
CA TYR A 175 5.59 3.58 -32.98
C TYR A 175 5.70 3.47 -31.45
N THR A 176 6.24 4.48 -30.77
CA THR A 176 6.28 4.54 -29.30
C THR A 176 4.88 4.66 -28.69
N LEU A 177 3.90 5.26 -29.39
CA LEU A 177 2.51 5.25 -28.90
C LEU A 177 1.91 3.84 -28.86
N LEU A 178 2.31 2.95 -29.78
CA LEU A 178 1.89 1.55 -29.74
C LEU A 178 2.51 0.81 -28.55
N LYS A 179 3.75 1.17 -28.16
CA LYS A 179 4.42 0.64 -26.95
C LYS A 179 3.69 1.04 -25.67
N LEU A 180 3.23 2.29 -25.58
CA LEU A 180 2.44 2.75 -24.43
C LEU A 180 1.13 1.97 -24.25
N ILE A 181 0.48 1.55 -25.34
CA ILE A 181 -0.80 0.83 -25.28
C ILE A 181 -0.57 -0.68 -25.04
N PHE A 182 0.46 -1.26 -25.65
CA PHE A 182 0.75 -2.69 -25.56
C PHE A 182 2.20 -3.01 -25.13
N PRO A 183 2.65 -2.57 -23.93
CA PRO A 183 4.05 -2.71 -23.48
C PRO A 183 4.53 -4.16 -23.48
N ALA A 184 3.76 -5.03 -22.86
CA ALA A 184 4.11 -6.43 -22.64
C ALA A 184 4.12 -7.22 -23.95
N LEU A 185 3.17 -6.95 -24.85
CA LEU A 185 3.11 -7.62 -26.15
C LEU A 185 4.31 -7.24 -27.01
N LEU A 186 4.67 -5.95 -27.06
CA LEU A 186 5.80 -5.50 -27.87
C LEU A 186 7.16 -5.95 -27.30
N LEU A 187 7.30 -6.11 -25.99
CA LEU A 187 8.49 -6.72 -25.38
C LEU A 187 8.67 -8.20 -25.78
N VAL A 188 7.55 -8.94 -25.94
CA VAL A 188 7.58 -10.34 -26.39
C VAL A 188 7.91 -10.44 -27.88
N ILE A 189 7.42 -9.52 -28.70
CA ILE A 189 7.68 -9.49 -30.15
C ILE A 189 9.12 -9.06 -30.44
N ASP A 190 9.62 -8.05 -29.73
CA ASP A 190 10.99 -7.55 -29.84
C ASP A 190 11.59 -7.39 -28.43
N SER A 191 12.42 -8.35 -28.04
CA SER A 191 13.07 -8.41 -26.73
C SER A 191 14.40 -7.63 -26.68
N SER A 192 14.55 -6.59 -27.50
CA SER A 192 15.71 -5.69 -27.44
C SER A 192 15.80 -4.93 -26.11
N TRP A 193 17.02 -4.54 -25.73
CA TRP A 193 17.28 -3.74 -24.52
C TRP A 193 16.51 -2.42 -24.51
N ALA A 194 16.34 -1.78 -25.67
CA ALA A 194 15.57 -0.54 -25.79
C ALA A 194 14.09 -0.74 -25.40
N ASN A 195 13.48 -1.85 -25.81
CA ASN A 195 12.11 -2.17 -25.42
C ASN A 195 12.01 -2.56 -23.95
N PHE A 196 13.02 -3.25 -23.41
CA PHE A 196 13.08 -3.53 -21.98
C PHE A 196 13.15 -2.23 -21.15
N TYR A 197 13.98 -1.26 -21.51
CA TYR A 197 14.08 0.02 -20.80
C TYR A 197 12.77 0.81 -20.85
N LEU A 198 12.11 0.83 -22.01
CA LEU A 198 10.80 1.43 -22.17
C LEU A 198 9.73 0.73 -21.34
N PHE A 199 9.71 -0.60 -21.33
CA PHE A 199 8.78 -1.38 -20.52
C PHE A 199 8.94 -1.08 -19.03
N VAL A 200 10.19 -0.99 -18.53
CA VAL A 200 10.47 -0.63 -17.15
C VAL A 200 9.97 0.79 -16.85
N TYR A 201 10.21 1.75 -17.75
CA TYR A 201 9.73 3.12 -17.62
C TYR A 201 8.18 3.19 -17.57
N GLU A 202 7.50 2.54 -18.50
CA GLU A 202 6.04 2.53 -18.61
C GLU A 202 5.37 1.88 -17.40
N LEU A 203 5.91 0.76 -16.90
CA LEU A 203 5.41 0.12 -15.69
C LEU A 203 5.58 1.02 -14.45
N ASN A 204 6.67 1.78 -14.34
CA ASN A 204 6.85 2.73 -13.24
C ASN A 204 5.90 3.94 -13.37
N LEU A 205 5.63 4.44 -14.57
CA LEU A 205 4.60 5.46 -14.77
C LEU A 205 3.20 4.97 -14.38
N LEU A 206 2.87 3.72 -14.74
CA LEU A 206 1.61 3.09 -14.35
C LEU A 206 1.54 2.91 -12.83
N ALA A 207 2.62 2.43 -12.21
CA ALA A 207 2.70 2.25 -10.76
C ALA A 207 2.56 3.58 -10.01
N PHE A 208 3.23 4.65 -10.47
CA PHE A 208 3.08 6.00 -9.93
C PHE A 208 1.64 6.51 -10.04
N SER A 209 1.03 6.37 -11.22
CA SER A 209 -0.33 6.84 -11.48
C SER A 209 -1.34 6.09 -10.62
N MET A 210 -1.27 4.76 -10.58
CA MET A 210 -2.20 3.92 -9.81
C MET A 210 -2.04 4.12 -8.30
N SER A 211 -0.81 4.17 -7.78
CA SER A 211 -0.58 4.41 -6.35
C SER A 211 -1.05 5.80 -5.92
N THR A 212 -0.84 6.82 -6.75
CA THR A 212 -1.35 8.18 -6.50
C THR A 212 -2.88 8.21 -6.50
N LEU A 213 -3.54 7.59 -7.48
CA LEU A 213 -5.00 7.49 -7.52
C LEU A 213 -5.58 6.77 -6.29
N LEU A 214 -4.93 5.69 -5.83
CA LEU A 214 -5.32 4.98 -4.62
C LEU A 214 -5.13 5.87 -3.37
N LEU A 215 -4.04 6.60 -3.25
CA LEU A 215 -3.84 7.56 -2.15
C LEU A 215 -4.93 8.63 -2.14
N LEU A 216 -5.27 9.21 -3.30
CA LEU A 216 -6.38 10.16 -3.44
C LEU A 216 -7.73 9.54 -3.07
N PHE A 217 -7.96 8.27 -3.43
CA PHE A 217 -9.17 7.54 -3.04
C PHE A 217 -9.27 7.36 -1.52
N HIS A 218 -8.16 6.97 -0.87
CA HIS A 218 -8.10 6.75 0.57
C HIS A 218 -8.10 8.04 1.39
N TRP A 219 -7.70 9.19 0.81
CA TRP A 219 -7.60 10.45 1.53
C TRP A 219 -8.91 10.85 2.25
N PRO A 220 -10.10 10.88 1.60
CA PRO A 220 -11.35 11.18 2.31
C PRO A 220 -11.73 10.16 3.39
N VAL A 221 -11.30 8.90 3.26
CA VAL A 221 -11.56 7.86 4.27
C VAL A 221 -10.76 8.17 5.53
N ILE A 222 -9.49 8.53 5.36
CA ILE A 222 -8.61 8.93 6.46
C ILE A 222 -9.09 10.27 7.04
N ALA A 223 -9.33 11.28 6.21
CA ALA A 223 -9.66 12.63 6.65
C ALA A 223 -10.95 12.72 7.51
N HIS A 224 -11.92 11.82 7.30
CA HIS A 224 -13.16 11.76 8.08
C HIS A 224 -13.20 10.61 9.10
N GLY A 225 -12.09 9.91 9.33
CA GLY A 225 -12.06 8.79 10.26
C GLY A 225 -12.97 7.62 9.86
N ALA A 226 -13.29 7.48 8.58
CA ALA A 226 -14.27 6.57 8.02
C ALA A 226 -13.69 5.16 7.71
N THR A 227 -14.47 4.31 7.02
CA THR A 227 -14.01 3.06 6.39
C THR A 227 -14.42 3.08 4.91
N ALA A 228 -13.81 2.26 4.05
CA ALA A 228 -14.20 2.16 2.64
C ALA A 228 -15.72 1.97 2.42
N LYS A 229 -16.40 1.16 3.25
CA LYS A 229 -17.86 0.96 3.17
C LYS A 229 -18.68 2.16 3.67
N GLN A 230 -18.14 2.93 4.61
CA GLN A 230 -18.83 4.07 5.25
C GLN A 230 -18.11 5.39 4.96
N ARG A 231 -17.68 5.61 3.71
CA ARG A 231 -16.79 6.73 3.32
C ARG A 231 -17.33 8.13 3.63
N ARG A 232 -18.65 8.31 3.67
CA ARG A 232 -19.31 9.58 4.00
C ARG A 232 -19.75 9.70 5.46
N GLY A 233 -19.58 8.65 6.26
CA GLY A 233 -19.96 8.67 7.67
C GLY A 233 -19.00 9.53 8.48
N LYS A 234 -19.54 10.38 9.36
CA LYS A 234 -18.77 11.25 10.27
C LYS A 234 -18.89 10.84 11.75
N ASP A 235 -19.52 9.69 12.01
CA ASP A 235 -19.80 9.20 13.36
C ASP A 235 -18.53 9.02 14.21
N PHE A 236 -17.36 8.87 13.59
CA PHE A 236 -16.06 8.64 14.25
C PHE A 236 -14.99 9.63 13.79
N ASP A 237 -15.40 10.81 13.33
CA ASP A 237 -14.50 11.86 12.86
C ASP A 237 -13.90 12.62 14.05
N LEU A 238 -12.61 12.43 14.34
CA LEU A 238 -11.91 13.07 15.46
C LEU A 238 -11.11 14.31 15.01
N GLY A 239 -11.45 14.89 13.86
CA GLY A 239 -10.66 15.91 13.18
C GLY A 239 -9.39 15.34 12.54
N LEU A 240 -8.76 16.11 11.66
CA LEU A 240 -7.67 15.61 10.80
C LEU A 240 -6.52 14.95 11.59
N ARG A 241 -6.07 15.58 12.69
CA ARG A 241 -5.01 15.03 13.53
C ARG A 241 -5.43 13.74 14.22
N GLY A 242 -6.60 13.72 14.85
CA GLY A 242 -7.13 12.52 15.52
C GLY A 242 -7.32 11.37 14.54
N ASN A 243 -7.78 11.67 13.32
CA ASN A 243 -7.98 10.68 12.27
C ASN A 243 -6.66 10.15 11.70
N LEU A 244 -5.64 11.00 11.56
CA LEU A 244 -4.29 10.56 11.21
C LEU A 244 -3.67 9.70 12.32
N GLU A 245 -3.83 10.08 13.59
CA GLU A 245 -3.38 9.29 14.74
C GLU A 245 -4.10 7.92 14.81
N MET A 246 -5.37 7.83 14.38
CA MET A 246 -6.09 6.55 14.25
C MET A 246 -5.48 5.61 13.19
N VAL A 247 -4.71 6.13 12.25
CA VAL A 247 -4.07 5.34 11.18
C VAL A 247 -2.60 5.11 11.47
N LEU A 248 -1.87 6.18 11.80
CA LEU A 248 -0.41 6.21 11.96
C LEU A 248 0.04 5.99 13.41
N GLY A 249 -0.86 6.13 14.38
CA GLY A 249 -0.59 6.02 15.81
C GLY A 249 0.00 7.29 16.43
N LYS A 250 0.20 7.26 17.76
CA LYS A 250 0.65 8.41 18.57
C LYS A 250 1.98 9.04 18.14
N ARG A 251 2.86 8.27 17.47
CA ARG A 251 4.18 8.72 17.00
C ARG A 251 4.22 8.96 15.48
N MET A 252 3.11 9.37 14.87
CA MET A 252 2.92 9.49 13.42
C MET A 252 4.01 10.29 12.67
N PHE A 253 4.67 11.25 13.31
CA PHE A 253 5.74 12.04 12.68
C PHE A 253 7.04 11.26 12.45
N LEU A 254 7.22 10.11 13.12
CA LEU A 254 8.40 9.26 12.98
C LEU A 254 8.12 8.02 12.12
N THR A 255 6.85 7.73 11.84
CA THR A 255 6.46 6.44 11.29
C THR A 255 6.83 6.23 9.83
N TRP A 256 7.16 7.32 9.13
CA TRP A 256 7.65 7.27 7.75
C TRP A 256 9.09 6.74 7.68
N LEU A 257 9.91 6.93 8.70
CA LEU A 257 11.32 6.48 8.67
C LEU A 257 11.45 4.96 8.45
N SER A 258 10.56 4.19 9.09
CA SER A 258 10.58 2.72 9.03
C SER A 258 9.29 2.12 9.62
N PRO A 259 8.83 0.96 9.12
CA PRO A 259 7.74 0.20 9.76
C PRO A 259 8.11 -0.29 11.16
N PHE A 260 9.40 -0.40 11.50
CA PHE A 260 9.87 -0.84 12.81
C PHE A 260 9.69 0.22 13.92
N VAL A 261 9.42 1.48 13.55
CA VAL A 261 9.09 2.54 14.51
C VAL A 261 7.76 2.18 15.19
N ARG A 262 7.80 1.86 16.48
CA ARG A 262 6.60 1.58 17.28
C ARG A 262 5.75 2.85 17.42
N SER A 263 4.48 2.75 17.04
CA SER A 263 3.48 3.81 17.17
C SER A 263 2.17 3.16 17.58
N GLU A 264 1.76 3.37 18.83
CA GLU A 264 0.53 2.78 19.37
C GLU A 264 -0.70 3.46 18.79
N LEU A 265 -1.71 2.68 18.45
CA LEU A 265 -3.01 3.20 18.03
C LEU A 265 -3.82 3.66 19.26
N PRO A 266 -4.63 4.72 19.14
CA PRO A 266 -5.45 5.22 20.24
C PRO A 266 -6.64 4.31 20.59
N HIS A 267 -7.01 3.38 19.70
CA HIS A 267 -8.13 2.44 19.88
C HIS A 267 -7.67 0.98 19.73
N ASP A 268 -8.42 0.06 20.35
CA ASP A 268 -8.23 -1.39 20.27
C ASP A 268 -8.90 -2.04 19.03
N GLY A 269 -9.65 -1.25 18.26
CA GLY A 269 -10.39 -1.69 17.08
C GLY A 269 -11.70 -2.43 17.38
N ILE A 270 -12.00 -2.65 18.67
CA ILE A 270 -13.19 -3.37 19.17
C ILE A 270 -14.19 -2.34 19.71
N ASN A 271 -13.75 -1.48 20.63
CA ASN A 271 -14.58 -0.52 21.31
C ASN A 271 -14.50 0.83 20.58
N TRP A 272 -15.61 1.21 19.96
CA TRP A 272 -15.73 2.46 19.20
C TRP A 272 -16.80 3.34 19.83
N MET A 273 -16.37 4.51 20.33
CA MET A 273 -17.28 5.55 20.79
C MET A 273 -17.55 6.51 19.63
N PRO A 274 -18.80 6.62 19.16
CA PRO A 274 -19.14 7.64 18.18
C PRO A 274 -19.09 9.02 18.83
N ASN A 275 -18.87 10.05 18.03
CA ASN A 275 -19.02 11.43 18.49
C ASN A 275 -20.42 11.63 19.07
N ALA A 276 -20.51 12.41 20.15
CA ALA A 276 -21.80 12.90 20.61
C ALA A 276 -22.47 13.58 19.41
N LYS A 277 -23.69 13.17 19.06
CA LYS A 277 -24.47 13.90 18.07
C LYS A 277 -24.69 15.29 18.66
N GLU A 278 -24.09 16.31 18.06
CA GLU A 278 -24.59 17.67 18.22
C GLU A 278 -26.03 17.63 17.67
N ASN A 279 -27.01 17.76 18.59
CA ASN A 279 -28.44 17.79 18.25
C ASN A 279 -28.76 19.05 17.45
#